data_AF-A0A1C8ZS42-F1
#
_entry.id   AF-A0A1C8ZS42-F1
#
_cell.length_a   1.000
_cell.length_b   1.000
_cell.length_c   1.000
_cell.angle_alpha   90.00
_cell.angle_beta   90.00
_cell.angle_gamma   90.00
#
_symmetry.space_group_name_H-M   'P 1'
#
loop_
_entity.id
_entity.type
_entity.pdbx_description
1 polymer ?
#
loop_
_entity_poly.entity_id
_entity_poly.type
_entity_poly.pdbx_seq_one_letter_code
_entity_poly.pdbx_strand_id
1 'polypeptide(L)' 'MNLRLKYLMSVSEKDIKIAIEYFKANLSVGEIIASIELKARGVSNPESTISKLLEMGIIERGEGCYNLVRKPSEKK' A
#
# COMPACT_ATOMS: atom_id res chain seq x y z
N MET A 1 -23.68 -3.04 11.19
CA MET A 1 -22.88 -2.19 10.27
C MET A 1 -21.63 -2.97 9.89
N ASN A 2 -21.51 -3.43 8.63
CA ASN A 2 -20.41 -4.30 8.18
C ASN A 2 -19.08 -3.52 8.16
N LEU A 3 -18.08 -3.92 8.96
CA LEU A 3 -16.75 -3.27 8.99
C LEU A 3 -16.08 -3.19 7.60
N ARG A 4 -16.46 -4.07 6.68
CA ARG A 4 -15.95 -4.14 5.30
C ARG A 4 -16.31 -2.93 4.44
N LEU A 5 -17.43 -2.24 4.71
CA LEU A 5 -17.80 -1.03 3.96
C LEU A 5 -17.03 0.22 4.40
N LYS A 6 -16.40 0.23 5.58
CA LYS A 6 -15.68 1.40 6.09
C LYS A 6 -14.40 1.70 5.30
N TYR A 7 -13.81 0.68 4.66
CA TYR A 7 -12.59 0.79 3.85
C TYR A 7 -12.84 1.16 2.38
N LEU A 8 -14.09 1.19 1.94
CA LEU A 8 -14.51 1.62 0.60
C LEU A 8 -14.74 3.13 0.50
N MET A 9 -14.45 3.89 1.57
CA MET A 9 -14.32 5.34 1.46
C MET A 9 -13.25 5.66 0.42
N SER A 10 -13.52 6.60 -0.49
CA SER A 10 -12.59 6.98 -1.54
C SER A 10 -11.24 7.41 -0.95
N VAL A 11 -10.22 6.56 -1.08
CA VAL A 11 -8.83 6.94 -0.78
C VAL A 11 -8.43 8.03 -1.77
N SER A 12 -7.82 9.11 -1.29
CA SER A 12 -7.44 10.22 -2.17
C SER A 12 -6.37 9.78 -3.17
N GLU A 13 -6.44 10.28 -4.40
CA GLU A 13 -5.42 10.00 -5.43
C GLU A 13 -4.01 10.42 -4.98
N LYS A 14 -3.91 11.50 -4.19
CA LYS A 14 -2.67 11.96 -3.59
C LYS A 14 -2.06 10.91 -2.66
N ASP A 15 -2.87 10.32 -1.77
CA ASP A 15 -2.43 9.29 -0.83
C ASP A 15 -1.99 8.02 -1.57
N ILE A 16 -2.75 7.62 -2.60
CA ILE A 16 -2.38 6.49 -3.47
C ILE A 16 -1.02 6.76 -4.14
N LYS A 17 -0.82 7.94 -4.72
CA LYS A 17 0.44 8.30 -5.38
C LYS A 17 1.62 8.25 -4.43
N ILE A 18 1.49 8.82 -3.23
CA ILE A 18 2.54 8.78 -2.20
C ILE A 18 2.88 7.34 -1.82
N ALA A 19 1.87 6.49 -1.62
CA ALA A 19 2.07 5.10 -1.24
C ALA A 19 2.72 4.26 -2.36
N ILE A 20 2.37 4.50 -3.62
CA ILE A 20 3.01 3.84 -4.76
C ILE A 20 4.50 4.18 -4.82
N GLU A 21 4.84 5.47 -4.74
CA GLU A 21 6.24 5.90 -4.77
C GLU A 21 7.03 5.36 -3.56
N TYR A 22 6.37 5.26 -2.41
CA TYR A 22 6.94 4.62 -1.23
C TYR A 22 7.34 3.15 -1.47
N PHE A 23 6.43 2.32 -1.98
CA PHE A 23 6.71 0.89 -2.22
C PHE A 23 7.61 0.63 -3.43
N LYS A 24 7.68 1.57 -4.39
CA LYS A 24 8.71 1.53 -5.44
C LYS A 24 10.12 1.71 -4.89
N ALA A 25 10.28 2.59 -3.90
CA ALA A 25 11.56 2.80 -3.22
C ALA A 25 11.87 1.70 -2.18
N ASN A 26 10.83 1.11 -1.58
CA ASN A 26 10.94 0.12 -0.52
C ASN A 26 10.20 -1.17 -0.91
N LEU A 27 10.95 -2.10 -1.51
CA LEU A 27 10.41 -3.27 -2.20
C LEU A 27 9.66 -4.26 -1.29
N SER A 28 10.05 -4.33 -0.01
CA SER A 28 9.45 -5.18 1.02
C SER A 28 9.53 -4.43 2.34
N VAL A 29 8.39 -4.21 2.99
CA VAL A 29 8.30 -3.42 4.23
C VAL A 29 7.41 -4.14 5.24
N GLY A 30 7.87 -4.25 6.48
CA GLY A 30 7.04 -4.77 7.57
C GLY A 30 5.75 -3.96 7.74
N GLU A 31 4.63 -4.61 8.04
CA GLU A 31 3.30 -3.95 8.02
C GLU A 31 3.23 -2.73 8.96
N ILE A 32 3.79 -2.85 10.16
CA ILE A 32 3.82 -1.78 11.16
C ILE A 32 4.64 -0.59 10.65
N ILE A 33 5.81 -0.87 10.08
CA ILE A 33 6.71 0.17 9.55
C ILE A 33 6.03 0.88 8.38
N ALA A 34 5.41 0.15 7.46
CA ALA A 34 4.70 0.74 6.33
C ALA A 34 3.62 1.74 6.79
N SER A 35 2.80 1.39 7.78
CA SER A 35 1.78 2.31 8.31
C SER A 35 2.39 3.58 8.91
N ILE A 36 3.43 3.44 9.76
CA ILE A 36 4.11 4.58 10.40
C ILE A 36 4.71 5.51 9.34
N GLU A 37 5.41 4.92 8.39
CA GLU A 37 6.16 5.63 7.37
C GLU A 37 5.28 6.33 6.33
N LEU A 38 4.16 5.72 5.95
CA LEU A 38 3.16 6.37 5.10
C LEU A 38 2.49 7.53 5.83
N LYS A 39 2.18 7.37 7.13
CA LYS A 39 1.62 8.45 7.94
C LYS A 39 2.58 9.64 8.01
N ALA A 40 3.87 9.39 8.25
CA ALA A 40 4.90 10.42 8.29
C ALA A 40 5.07 11.14 6.94
N ARG A 41 4.79 10.46 5.82
CA ARG A 41 4.78 11.04 4.46
C ARG A 41 3.48 11.77 4.11
N GLY A 42 2.56 11.89 5.06
CA GLY A 42 1.32 12.66 4.91
C GLY A 42 0.13 11.87 4.34
N VAL A 43 0.22 10.53 4.29
CA VAL A 43 -0.95 9.70 3.95
C VAL A 43 -1.97 9.76 5.07
N SER A 44 -3.22 10.12 4.74
CA SER A 44 -4.24 10.42 5.75
C SER A 44 -4.65 9.19 6.54
N ASN A 45 -4.89 8.07 5.85
CA ASN A 45 -5.27 6.78 6.42
C ASN A 45 -4.46 5.64 5.77
N PRO A 46 -3.24 5.35 6.29
CA PRO A 46 -2.35 4.35 5.73
C PRO A 46 -3.00 2.98 5.52
N GLU A 47 -3.80 2.50 6.47
CA GLU A 47 -4.43 1.19 6.42
C GLU A 47 -5.38 1.06 5.23
N SER A 48 -6.19 2.10 4.98
CA SER A 48 -7.09 2.13 3.82
C SER A 48 -6.33 2.22 2.50
N THR A 49 -5.26 3.03 2.46
CA THR A 49 -4.43 3.18 1.26
C THR A 49 -3.69 1.89 0.92
N ILE A 50 -3.08 1.22 1.91
CA ILE A 50 -2.45 -0.08 1.76
C ILE A 50 -3.47 -1.12 1.27
N SER A 51 -4.65 -1.18 1.89
CA SER A 51 -5.73 -2.07 1.46
C SER A 51 -6.12 -1.84 0.00
N LYS A 52 -6.15 -0.58 -0.45
CA LYS A 52 -6.43 -0.24 -1.85
C LYS A 52 -5.31 -0.67 -2.79
N LEU A 53 -4.04 -0.49 -2.40
CA LEU A 53 -2.89 -0.95 -3.19
C LEU A 53 -2.85 -2.48 -3.34
N LEU A 54 -3.25 -3.22 -2.29
CA LEU A 54 -3.43 -4.68 -2.32
C LEU A 54 -4.55 -5.07 -3.31
N GLU A 55 -5.71 -4.39 -3.23
CA GLU A 55 -6.83 -4.61 -4.17
C GLU A 55 -6.43 -4.34 -5.63
N MET A 56 -5.60 -3.32 -5.86
CA MET A 56 -5.08 -2.97 -7.19
C MET A 56 -3.98 -3.90 -7.70
N GLY A 57 -3.47 -4.82 -6.86
CA GLY A 57 -2.36 -5.71 -7.22
C GLY A 57 -1.03 -4.98 -7.41
N ILE A 58 -0.86 -3.80 -6.81
CA ILE A 58 0.42 -3.05 -6.84
C ILE A 58 1.37 -3.63 -5.80
N ILE A 59 0.83 -4.00 -4.65
CA ILE A 59 1.56 -4.68 -3.59
C ILE A 59 0.84 -5.99 -3.24
N GLU A 60 1.55 -6.90 -2.60
CA GLU A 60 1.04 -8.15 -2.06
C GLU A 60 1.41 -8.29 -0.59
N ARG A 61 0.65 -9.10 0.15
CA ARG A 61 0.93 -9.37 1.57
C ARG A 61 1.74 -10.65 1.69
N GLY A 62 2.91 -10.54 2.33
CA GLY A 62 3.71 -11.67 2.80
C GLY A 62 3.45 -11.96 4.28
N GLU A 63 4.36 -12.69 4.93
CA GLU A 63 4.30 -12.93 6.38
C GLU A 63 4.79 -11.70 7.15
N GLY A 64 3.85 -10.87 7.62
CA GLY A 64 4.17 -9.66 8.37
C GLY A 64 4.78 -8.52 7.55
N CYS A 65 4.71 -8.59 6.22
CA CYS A 65 5.20 -7.55 5.32
C CYS A 65 4.29 -7.30 4.11
N TYR A 66 4.50 -6.15 3.47
CA TYR A 66 3.97 -5.80 2.16
C TYR A 66 5.11 -5.74 1.14
N ASN A 67 4.93 -6.41 0.01
CA ASN A 67 5.91 -6.47 -1.08
C ASN A 67 5.37 -5.77 -2.32
N LEU A 68 6.22 -5.03 -3.03
CA LEU A 68 5.88 -4.51 -4.35
C LEU A 68 5.75 -5.66 -5.35
N VAL A 69 4.62 -5.76 -6.04
CA VAL A 69 4.42 -6.73 -7.11
C VAL A 69 5.34 -6.35 -8.28
N ARG A 70 6.35 -7.18 -8.52
CA ARG A 70 7.17 -7.08 -9.72
C ARG A 70 6.49 -7.86 -10.82
N LYS A 71 6.17 -7.19 -11.93
CA LYS A 71 5.99 -7.94 -13.18
C LYS A 71 7.31 -8.65 -13.45
N PRO A 72 7.31 -9.93 -13.88
CA PRO A 72 8.51 -10.53 -14.41
C PRO A 72 9.07 -9.57 -15.43
N SER A 73 10.23 -8.99 -15.17
CA SER A 73 10.97 -8.28 -16.20
C SER A 73 11.07 -9.27 -17.35
N GLU A 74 10.52 -8.92 -18.52
CA GLU A 74 10.88 -9.58 -19.76
C GLU A 74 12.39 -9.73 -19.73
N LYS A 75 12.86 -10.98 -19.59
CA LYS A 75 14.28 -11.29 -19.58
C LYS A 75 14.85 -10.65 -20.84
N LYS A 76 15.63 -9.58 -20.69
CA LYS A 76 16.56 -9.14 -21.72
C LYS A 76 17.86 -9.87 -21.50
#